data_AF-A0A1G0G923-F1
#
_entry.id   AF-A0A1G0G923-F1
#
_cell.length_a   1.000
_cell.length_b   1.000
_cell.length_c   1.000
_cell.angle_alpha   90.00
_cell.angle_beta   90.00
_cell.angle_gamma   90.00
#
_symmetry.space_group_name_H-M   'P 1'
#
loop_
_entity.id
_entity.type
_entity.pdbx_description
1 polymer ?
#
loop_
_entity_poly.entity_id
_entity_poly.type
_entity_poly.pdbx_seq_one_letter_code
_entity_poly.pdbx_strand_id
1 'polypeptide(L)' 'MTKILVSIPDHLAYRMKSAIPARQRSRLIARLLEKIIQRREKRLYEAALAVEKDVGLRHEMSEWDATTEDGLKNDESW' A
#
# COMPACT_ATOMS: atom_id res chain seq x y z
N MET A 1 -18.92 -6.23 10.06
CA MET A 1 -18.16 -7.12 9.14
C MET A 1 -18.59 -6.80 7.72
N THR A 2 -17.67 -6.34 6.87
CA THR A 2 -17.96 -5.96 5.48
C THR A 2 -17.94 -7.20 4.59
N LYS A 3 -18.91 -7.33 3.69
CA LYS A 3 -18.97 -8.42 2.71
C LYS A 3 -18.58 -7.87 1.34
N ILE A 4 -17.77 -8.63 0.61
CA ILE A 4 -17.30 -8.27 -0.73
C ILE A 4 -17.58 -9.46 -1.65
N LEU A 5 -18.17 -9.18 -2.80
CA LEU A 5 -18.29 -10.15 -3.89
C LEU A 5 -17.08 -9.98 -4.81
N VAL A 6 -16.44 -11.09 -5.16
CA VAL A 6 -15.32 -11.09 -6.11
C VAL A 6 -15.57 -12.09 -7.22
N SER A 7 -15.29 -11.69 -8.45
CA SER A 7 -15.30 -12.58 -9.61
C SER A 7 -13.97 -13.30 -9.69
N ILE A 8 -14.00 -14.64 -9.78
CA ILE A 8 -12.83 -15.48 -9.98
C ILE A 8 -13.11 -16.47 -11.10
N PRO A 9 -12.08 -16.96 -11.84
CA PRO A 9 -12.29 -17.96 -12.88
C PRO A 9 -12.92 -19.24 -12.33
N ASP A 10 -13.84 -19.83 -13.10
CA ASP A 10 -14.61 -21.01 -12.66
C ASP A 10 -13.72 -22.19 -12.26
N HIS A 11 -12.65 -22.43 -13.02
CA HIS A 11 -11.68 -23.48 -12.71
C HIS A 11 -11.02 -23.28 -11.33
N LEU A 12 -10.76 -22.02 -10.95
CA LEU A 12 -10.19 -21.69 -9.65
C LEU A 12 -11.24 -21.81 -8.55
N ALA A 13 -12.48 -21.37 -8.81
CA ALA A 13 -13.60 -21.52 -7.88
C ALA A 13 -13.86 -23.00 -7.56
N TYR A 14 -13.82 -23.88 -8.58
CA TYR A 14 -13.98 -25.32 -8.42
C TYR A 14 -12.88 -25.91 -7.54
N ARG A 15 -11.61 -25.64 -7.88
CA ARG A 15 -10.46 -26.11 -7.10
C ARG A 15 -10.47 -25.60 -5.66
N MET A 16 -10.85 -24.34 -5.46
CA MET A 16 -10.98 -23.76 -4.13
C MET A 16 -12.07 -24.48 -3.32
N LYS A 17 -13.23 -24.76 -3.93
CA LYS A 17 -14.34 -25.46 -3.26
C LYS A 17 -13.99 -26.91 -2.92
N SER A 18 -13.22 -27.60 -3.76
CA SER A 18 -12.81 -28.99 -3.55
C SER A 18 -11.67 -29.12 -2.53
N ALA A 19 -10.69 -28.22 -2.56
CA ALA A 19 -9.52 -28.29 -1.69
C ALA A 19 -9.76 -27.72 -0.29
N ILE A 20 -10.70 -26.78 -0.13
CA ILE A 20 -10.90 -26.07 1.14
C ILE A 20 -12.25 -26.45 1.75
N PRO A 21 -12.26 -26.95 3.01
CA PRO A 21 -13.48 -27.32 3.71
C PRO A 21 -14.53 -26.21 3.72
N ALA A 22 -15.79 -26.63 3.66
CA ALA A 22 -16.92 -25.71 3.83
C ALA A 22 -16.77 -24.94 5.15
N ARG A 23 -17.22 -23.68 5.18
CA ARG A 23 -17.13 -22.75 6.33
C ARG A 23 -15.72 -22.27 6.73
N GLN A 24 -14.65 -22.81 6.15
CA GLN A 24 -13.28 -22.32 6.39
C GLN A 24 -12.76 -21.37 5.29
N ARG A 25 -13.44 -21.33 4.14
CA ARG A 25 -13.02 -20.58 2.94
C ARG A 25 -12.81 -19.09 3.22
N SER A 26 -13.80 -18.41 3.81
CA SER A 26 -13.69 -16.98 4.10
C SER A 26 -12.56 -16.67 5.08
N ARG A 27 -12.33 -17.56 6.07
CA ARG A 27 -11.22 -17.42 7.03
C ARG A 27 -9.86 -17.58 6.35
N LEU A 28 -9.74 -18.56 5.44
CA LEU A 28 -8.50 -18.75 4.69
C LEU A 28 -8.22 -17.55 3.77
N ILE A 29 -9.22 -17.08 3.03
CA ILE A 29 -9.08 -15.91 2.15
C ILE A 29 -8.68 -14.68 2.96
N ALA A 30 -9.31 -14.43 4.12
CA ALA A 30 -8.94 -13.32 5.00
C ALA A 30 -7.48 -13.40 5.45
N ARG A 31 -7.01 -14.58 5.89
CA ARG A 31 -5.60 -14.79 6.28
C ARG A 31 -4.63 -14.59 5.12
N LEU A 32 -5.00 -15.01 3.91
CA LEU A 32 -4.17 -14.81 2.72
C LEU A 32 -4.09 -13.33 2.36
N LEU A 33 -5.22 -12.61 2.40
CA LEU A 33 -5.26 -11.18 2.16
C LEU A 33 -4.41 -10.40 3.16
N GLU A 34 -4.54 -10.71 4.45
CA GLU A 34 -3.74 -10.08 5.52
C GLU A 34 -2.23 -10.26 5.26
N LYS A 35 -1.78 -11.47 4.94
CA LYS A 35 -0.37 -11.73 4.62
C LYS A 35 0.10 -10.98 3.37
N ILE A 36 -0.75 -10.85 2.35
CA ILE A 36 -0.42 -10.13 1.13
C ILE A 36 -0.30 -8.62 1.41
N ILE A 37 -1.23 -8.07 2.20
CA ILE A 37 -1.24 -6.66 2.60
C ILE A 37 0.03 -6.35 3.39
N GLN A 38 0.32 -7.12 4.46
CA GLN A 38 1.53 -6.95 5.27
C GLN A 38 2.81 -7.00 4.42
N ARG A 39 2.89 -7.90 3.44
CA ARG A 39 4.04 -7.97 2.53
C ARG A 39 4.17 -6.73 1.67
N ARG A 40 3.06 -6.21 1.13
CA ARG A 40 3.06 -5.00 0.30
C ARG A 40 3.43 -3.77 1.11
N GLU A 41 2.86 -3.63 2.30
CA GLU A 41 3.19 -2.55 3.26
C GLU A 41 4.65 -2.59 3.65
N LYS A 42 5.18 -3.77 3.99
CA LYS A 42 6.61 -3.93 4.30
C LYS A 42 7.50 -3.48 3.14
N ARG A 43 7.16 -3.88 1.90
CA ARG A 43 7.92 -3.45 0.71
C ARG A 43 7.89 -1.94 0.51
N LEU A 44 6.73 -1.30 0.72
CA LEU A 44 6.60 0.15 0.65
C LEU A 44 7.42 0.84 1.74
N TYR A 45 7.35 0.33 2.97
CA TYR A 45 8.13 0.83 4.09
C TYR A 45 9.65 0.71 3.82
N GLU A 46 10.12 -0.43 3.32
CA GLU A 46 11.53 -0.63 2.97
C GLU A 46 11.99 0.32 1.86
N ALA A 47 11.14 0.58 0.86
CA ALA A 47 11.44 1.55 -0.19
C ALA A 47 11.55 2.98 0.37
N ALA A 48 10.60 3.40 1.22
CA ALA A 48 10.65 4.70 1.88
C ALA A 48 11.88 4.82 2.79
N LEU A 49 12.21 3.77 3.55
CA LEU A 49 13.40 3.75 4.40
C LEU A 49 14.70 3.85 3.59
N ALA A 50 14.76 3.26 2.40
CA ALA A 50 15.91 3.37 1.51
C ALA A 50 16.09 4.81 1.00
N VAL A 51 14.99 5.46 0.60
CA VAL A 51 14.95 6.88 0.22
C VAL A 51 15.44 7.77 1.37
N GLU A 52 14.91 7.58 2.58
CA GLU A 52 15.33 8.35 3.76
C GLU A 52 16.80 8.18 4.09
N LYS A 53 17.35 6.96 3.91
CA LYS A 53 18.76 6.67 4.18
C LYS A 53 19.72 7.17 3.10
N ASP A 54 19.21 7.54 1.93
CA ASP A 54 20.03 8.09 0.86
C ASP A 54 20.45 9.52 1.22
N VAL A 55 21.73 9.67 1.55
CA VAL A 55 22.31 10.95 1.98
C VAL A 55 22.40 11.94 0.82
N GLY A 56 22.62 11.47 -0.41
CA GLY A 56 22.70 12.34 -1.59
C GLY A 56 21.34 12.91 -1.94
N LEU A 57 20.32 12.05 -1.95
CA LEU A 57 18.93 12.48 -2.15
C LEU A 57 18.45 13.40 -1.03
N ARG A 58 18.80 13.11 0.23
CA ARG A 58 18.41 13.97 1.37
C ARG A 58 19.03 15.37 1.27
N HIS A 59 20.27 15.47 0.81
CA HIS A 59 20.90 16.77 0.57
C HIS A 59 20.16 17.54 -0.54
N GLU A 60 19.89 16.89 -1.67
CA GLU A 60 19.09 17.48 -2.74
C GLU A 60 17.73 17.95 -2.21
N MET A 61 16.99 17.09 -1.49
CA MET A 61 15.70 17.43 -0.89
C MET A 61 15.77 18.64 0.08
N SER A 62 16.86 18.79 0.83
CA SER A 62 17.03 19.97 1.70
C SER A 62 17.22 21.28 0.95
N GLU A 63 17.74 21.23 -0.30
CA GLU A 63 17.81 22.41 -1.16
C GLU A 63 16.42 22.84 -1.64
N TRP A 64 15.50 21.88 -1.81
CA TRP A 64 14.11 22.15 -2.19
C TRP A 64 13.28 22.80 -1.07
N ASP A 65 13.66 22.63 0.21
CA ASP A 65 12.94 23.24 1.35
C ASP A 65 12.81 24.77 1.22
N ALA A 66 13.76 25.44 0.55
CA ALA A 66 13.72 26.87 0.28
C ALA A 66 12.52 27.31 -0.59
N THR A 67 11.91 26.39 -1.35
CA THR A 67 10.76 26.65 -2.23
C THR A 67 9.40 26.39 -1.56
N THR A 68 9.38 25.92 -0.31
CA THR A 68 8.15 25.55 0.40
C THR A 68 7.18 26.72 0.59
N GLU A 69 7.69 27.95 0.63
CA GLU A 69 6.88 29.18 0.79
C GLU A 69 6.54 29.87 -0.54
N ASP A 70 6.95 29.30 -1.67
CA ASP A 70 6.68 29.89 -2.98
C ASP A 70 5.18 29.93 -3.27
N GLY A 71 4.66 31.12 -3.59
CA GLY A 71 3.23 31.35 -3.84
C GLY A 71 2.34 31.41 -2.59
N LEU A 72 2.89 31.23 -1.39
CA LEU A 72 2.17 31.38 -0.11
C LEU A 72 2.39 32.75 0.54
N LYS A 73 3.32 33.57 0.02
CA LYS A 73 3.36 34.99 0.35
C LYS A 73 2.11 35.63 -0.22
N ASN A 74 1.15 35.91 0.66
CA ASN A 74 0.17 36.94 0.46
C ASN A 74 0.93 38.25 0.26
N ASP A 75 1.29 38.56 -0.99
CA ASP A 75 1.45 39.94 -1.43
C ASP A 75 0.06 40.59 -1.34
N GLU A 76 -0.39 40.87 -0.12
CA GLU A 76 -1.32 41.97 0.14
C GLU A 76 -0.54 43.27 -0.05
N SER A 77 -0.07 43.51 -1.27
CA SER A 77 0.28 44.84 -1.76
C SER A 77 -0.91 45.34 -2.58
N TRP A 78 -1.99 45.69 -1.88
CA TRP A 78 -3.03 46.59 -2.38
C TRP A 78 -3.03 47.85 -1.54
#